data_AF-A0A2E6YA92-F1
#
_entry.id   AF-A0A2E6YA92-F1
#
_cell.length_a   1.000
_cell.length_b   1.000
_cell.length_c   1.000
_cell.angle_alpha   90.00
_cell.angle_beta   90.00
_cell.angle_gamma   90.00
#
_symmetry.space_group_name_H-M   'P 1'
#
loop_
_entity.id
_entity.type
_entity.pdbx_description
1 polymer ?
#
loop_
_entity_poly.entity_id
_entity_poly.type
_entity_poly.pdbx_seq_one_letter_code
_entity_poly.pdbx_strand_id
1 'polypeptide(L)'
;MEINLIWGQEKNGGIGKNNTLPWHIPEDLKNFKKLTMHFPIIMGRKTWESLTIKPLPNRRNIVLSSSNIKNVEHYDNLEKCMEKLKNDSIKKIFIIGGAQIYDIFFQYANKLHITQINKKINGIDTWFPISMSKIKHYFKKEEEINLTEIATYTKWVRIN
;
A
#
# COMPACT_ATOMS: atom_id res chain seq x y z
N MET A 1 -17.38 0.10 -2.86
CA MET A 1 -16.03 0.29 -3.41
C MET A 1 -15.09 -0.60 -2.61
N GLU A 2 -14.35 -1.49 -3.25
CA GLU A 2 -13.37 -2.39 -2.63
C GLU A 2 -12.06 -1.64 -2.36
N ILE A 3 -11.59 -1.68 -1.11
CA ILE A 3 -10.36 -1.02 -0.67
C ILE A 3 -9.31 -2.10 -0.38
N ASN A 4 -8.20 -2.03 -1.11
CA ASN A 4 -7.10 -2.97 -1.00
C ASN A 4 -5.87 -2.22 -0.45
N LEU A 5 -5.22 -2.73 0.59
CA LEU A 5 -3.92 -2.24 1.02
C LEU A 5 -2.85 -3.16 0.44
N ILE A 6 -1.77 -2.59 -0.10
CA ILE A 6 -0.65 -3.34 -0.65
C ILE A 6 0.67 -2.79 -0.15
N TRP A 7 1.54 -3.66 0.39
CA TRP A 7 2.87 -3.29 0.88
C TRP A 7 3.82 -4.50 0.95
N GLY A 8 5.11 -4.21 1.01
CA GLY A 8 6.14 -5.15 1.44
C GLY A 8 6.61 -4.83 2.86
N GLN A 9 6.93 -5.83 3.66
CA GLN A 9 7.50 -5.65 4.99
C GLN A 9 8.59 -6.67 5.30
N GLU A 10 9.60 -6.27 6.06
CA GLU A 10 10.56 -7.20 6.63
C GLU A 10 9.96 -8.00 7.82
N LYS A 11 10.72 -8.96 8.36
CA LYS A 11 10.29 -9.91 9.39
C LYS A 11 9.55 -9.30 10.58
N ASN A 12 9.91 -8.08 11.01
CA ASN A 12 9.31 -7.41 12.16
C ASN A 12 8.25 -6.36 11.79
N GLY A 13 7.89 -6.23 10.51
CA GLY A 13 6.88 -5.27 10.05
C GLY A 13 7.45 -3.92 9.57
N GLY A 14 8.77 -3.79 9.44
CA GLY A 14 9.42 -2.63 8.83
C GLY A 14 9.11 -2.49 7.35
N ILE A 15 8.72 -1.29 6.91
CA ILE A 15 8.28 -0.99 5.53
C ILE A 15 9.15 0.05 4.82
N GLY A 16 10.03 0.74 5.53
CA GLY A 16 10.80 1.83 4.95
C GLY A 16 12.06 2.21 5.74
N LYS A 17 12.99 2.84 5.02
CA LYS A 17 14.20 3.47 5.54
C LYS A 17 14.51 4.71 4.72
N ASN A 18 14.73 5.86 5.36
CA ASN A 18 15.06 7.12 4.71
C ASN A 18 14.09 7.48 3.57
N ASN A 19 12.79 7.25 3.78
CA ASN A 19 11.73 7.39 2.75
C ASN A 19 11.93 6.52 1.49
N THR A 20 12.64 5.39 1.57
CA THR A 20 12.81 4.46 0.45
C THR A 20 12.46 3.03 0.86
N LEU A 21 12.18 2.16 -0.13
CA LEU A 21 12.10 0.73 0.10
C LEU A 21 13.52 0.20 0.39
N PRO A 22 13.76 -0.46 1.53
CA PRO A 22 15.11 -0.86 1.94
C PRO A 22 15.55 -2.20 1.33
N TRP A 23 14.87 -2.62 0.27
CA TRP A 23 15.13 -3.82 -0.53
C TRP A 23 14.81 -3.54 -2.00
N HIS A 24 15.36 -4.36 -2.88
CA HIS A 24 15.04 -4.35 -4.30
C HIS A 24 14.70 -5.77 -4.73
N ILE A 25 13.41 -6.04 -4.94
CA ILE A 25 12.90 -7.36 -5.32
C ILE A 25 12.03 -7.18 -6.58
N PRO A 26 12.58 -7.44 -7.78
CA PRO A 26 11.88 -7.20 -9.04
C PRO A 26 10.53 -7.94 -9.15
N GLU A 27 10.42 -9.14 -8.58
CA GLU A 27 9.21 -9.96 -8.56
C GLU A 27 8.10 -9.32 -7.72
N ASP A 28 8.46 -8.69 -6.60
CA ASP A 28 7.54 -7.91 -5.77
C ASP A 28 7.03 -6.67 -6.53
N LEU A 29 7.93 -5.92 -7.16
CA LEU A 29 7.56 -4.76 -7.99
C LEU A 29 6.69 -5.16 -9.20
N LYS A 30 6.96 -6.31 -9.82
CA LYS A 30 6.15 -6.87 -10.91
C LYS A 30 4.76 -7.26 -10.40
N ASN A 31 4.67 -7.89 -9.23
CA ASN A 31 3.39 -8.23 -8.61
C ASN A 31 2.59 -6.98 -8.23
N PHE A 32 3.23 -5.98 -7.60
CA PHE A 32 2.64 -4.67 -7.31
C PHE A 32 2.09 -4.00 -8.57
N LYS A 33 2.88 -3.95 -9.65
CA LYS A 33 2.45 -3.41 -10.94
C LYS A 33 1.24 -4.17 -11.50
N LYS A 34 1.27 -5.51 -11.46
CA LYS A 34 0.17 -6.36 -11.95
C LYS A 34 -1.13 -6.11 -11.17
N LEU A 35 -1.06 -6.07 -9.84
CA LEU A 35 -2.23 -5.92 -8.97
C LEU A 35 -2.85 -4.52 -9.07
N THR A 36 -2.03 -3.48 -9.20
CA THR A 36 -2.48 -2.08 -9.18
C THR A 36 -2.81 -1.52 -10.56
N MET A 37 -2.45 -2.21 -11.65
CA MET A 37 -2.63 -1.70 -13.02
C MET A 37 -4.09 -1.31 -13.29
N HIS A 38 -4.30 -0.16 -13.94
CA HIS A 38 -5.62 0.36 -14.31
C HIS A 38 -6.57 0.69 -13.15
N PHE A 39 -6.12 0.56 -11.89
CA PHE A 39 -6.86 0.98 -10.71
C PHE A 39 -6.32 2.30 -10.15
N PRO A 40 -7.16 3.13 -9.51
CA PRO A 40 -6.67 4.25 -8.72
C PRO A 40 -5.80 3.78 -7.57
N ILE A 41 -4.70 4.50 -7.37
CA ILE A 41 -3.76 4.29 -6.28
C ILE A 41 -3.73 5.54 -5.40
N ILE A 42 -3.83 5.33 -4.09
CA ILE A 42 -3.82 6.40 -3.10
C ILE A 42 -2.56 6.27 -2.25
N MET A 43 -1.87 7.40 -2.08
CA MET A 43 -0.67 7.46 -1.28
C MET A 43 -0.52 8.77 -0.52
N GLY A 44 0.39 8.80 0.46
CA GLY A 44 0.76 10.03 1.17
C GLY A 44 1.87 10.80 0.45
N ARG A 45 2.04 12.08 0.79
CA ARG A 45 3.07 12.96 0.20
C ARG A 45 4.48 12.36 0.19
N LYS A 46 4.94 11.81 1.32
CA LYS A 46 6.30 11.23 1.41
C LYS A 46 6.48 10.03 0.46
N THR A 47 5.46 9.20 0.32
CA THR A 47 5.47 8.08 -0.64
C THR A 47 5.51 8.60 -2.07
N TRP A 48 4.69 9.59 -2.41
CA TRP A 48 4.73 10.26 -3.71
C TRP A 48 6.12 10.83 -4.06
N GLU A 49 6.77 11.48 -3.10
CA GLU A 49 8.12 12.04 -3.27
C GLU A 49 9.19 10.95 -3.48
N SER A 50 9.03 9.80 -2.83
CA SER A 50 9.96 8.66 -2.92
C SER A 50 9.88 7.86 -4.21
N LEU A 51 8.81 8.02 -5.01
CA LEU A 51 8.65 7.27 -6.25
C LEU A 51 9.75 7.65 -7.25
N THR A 52 10.46 6.63 -7.76
CA THR A 52 11.46 6.79 -8.83
C THR A 52 10.82 7.17 -10.15
N ILE A 53 9.60 6.68 -10.42
CA ILE A 53 8.78 7.01 -11.58
C ILE A 53 7.48 7.62 -11.07
N LYS A 54 7.23 8.89 -11.43
CA LYS A 54 6.03 9.63 -11.06
C LYS A 54 5.50 10.43 -12.27
N PRO A 55 4.19 10.37 -12.58
CA PRO A 55 3.20 9.46 -12.02
C PRO A 55 3.49 8.00 -12.39
N LEU A 56 2.98 7.06 -11.59
CA LEU A 56 3.01 5.65 -11.95
C LEU A 56 2.10 5.42 -13.19
N PRO A 57 2.64 4.91 -14.31
CA PRO A 57 1.90 4.86 -15.58
C PRO A 57 0.68 3.95 -15.50
N ASN A 58 -0.33 4.26 -16.31
CA ASN A 58 -1.60 3.53 -16.46
C ASN A 58 -2.40 3.37 -15.17
N ARG A 59 -2.20 4.29 -14.21
CA ARG A 59 -2.88 4.34 -12.92
C ARG A 59 -3.30 5.78 -12.64
N ARG A 60 -4.49 5.96 -12.06
CA ARG A 60 -4.90 7.26 -11.51
C ARG A 60 -4.16 7.44 -10.18
N ASN A 61 -3.18 8.34 -10.17
CA ASN A 61 -2.34 8.61 -8.99
C ASN A 61 -3.02 9.67 -8.13
N ILE A 62 -3.31 9.36 -6.88
CA ILE A 62 -3.97 10.27 -5.92
C ILE A 62 -3.09 10.43 -4.69
N VAL A 63 -2.82 11.68 -4.32
CA VAL A 63 -2.03 12.01 -3.13
C VAL A 63 -2.93 12.58 -2.03
N LEU A 64 -2.87 12.02 -0.83
CA LEU A 64 -3.47 12.60 0.36
C LEU A 64 -2.41 13.42 1.12
N SER A 65 -2.67 14.71 1.30
CA SER A 65 -1.76 15.61 2.02
C SER A 65 -2.48 16.88 2.46
N SER A 66 -2.14 17.47 3.59
CA SER A 66 -2.64 18.81 3.93
C SER A 66 -2.03 19.92 3.07
N SER A 67 -0.91 19.66 2.40
CA SER A 67 -0.23 20.61 1.50
C SER A 67 -0.65 20.39 0.06
N ASN A 68 -0.74 21.47 -0.73
CA ASN A 68 -1.02 21.38 -2.16
C ASN A 68 0.13 20.66 -2.89
N ILE A 69 -0.19 19.67 -3.73
CA ILE A 69 0.79 18.90 -4.52
C ILE A 69 0.58 19.20 -6.00
N LYS A 70 1.60 19.76 -6.65
CA LYS A 70 1.53 20.11 -8.07
C LYS A 70 1.60 18.86 -8.96
N ASN A 71 0.94 18.93 -10.12
CA ASN A 71 1.01 17.95 -11.21
C ASN A 71 0.51 16.53 -10.86
N VAL A 72 -0.37 16.41 -9.87
CA VAL A 72 -1.04 15.15 -9.52
C VAL A 72 -2.39 15.46 -8.89
N GLU A 73 -3.32 14.52 -9.00
CA GLU A 73 -4.58 14.62 -8.27
C GLU A 73 -4.32 14.51 -6.76
N HIS A 74 -4.93 15.43 -6.01
CA HIS A 74 -4.62 15.60 -4.60
C HIS A 74 -5.88 15.94 -3.80
N TYR A 75 -5.93 15.46 -2.56
CA TYR A 75 -6.95 15.84 -1.59
C TYR A 75 -6.31 16.14 -0.22
N ASP A 76 -6.83 17.19 0.41
CA ASP A 76 -6.53 17.58 1.79
C ASP A 76 -7.30 16.77 2.84
N ASN A 77 -8.27 16.00 2.38
CA ASN A 77 -9.26 15.32 3.20
C ASN A 77 -9.57 13.92 2.63
N LEU A 78 -9.60 12.91 3.51
CA LEU A 78 -10.09 11.57 3.21
C LEU A 78 -11.53 11.56 2.71
N GLU A 79 -12.47 12.26 3.37
CA GLU A 79 -13.88 12.19 2.99
C GLU A 79 -14.11 12.74 1.59
N LYS A 80 -13.52 13.91 1.25
CA LYS A 80 -13.58 14.47 -0.11
C LYS A 80 -13.03 13.50 -1.16
N CYS A 81 -11.89 12.86 -0.87
CA CYS A 81 -11.29 11.88 -1.76
C CYS A 81 -12.24 10.69 -1.99
N MET A 82 -12.78 10.13 -0.91
CA MET A 82 -13.69 8.99 -0.96
C MET A 82 -15.02 9.31 -1.64
N GLU A 83 -15.56 10.52 -1.44
CA GLU A 83 -16.76 11.01 -2.12
C GLU A 83 -16.51 11.14 -3.62
N LYS A 84 -15.41 11.77 -4.03
CA LYS A 84 -15.06 11.91 -5.45
C LYS A 84 -14.88 10.55 -6.13
N LEU A 85 -14.20 9.60 -5.49
CA LEU A 85 -14.05 8.24 -6.01
C LEU A 85 -15.40 7.51 -6.16
N LYS A 86 -16.34 7.71 -5.22
CA LYS A 86 -17.70 7.17 -5.34
C LYS A 86 -18.47 7.80 -6.49
N ASN A 87 -18.40 9.13 -6.64
CA ASN A 87 -19.06 9.88 -7.72
C ASN A 87 -18.53 9.47 -9.10
N ASP A 88 -17.23 9.18 -9.20
CA ASP A 88 -16.60 8.64 -10.40
C ASP A 88 -16.89 7.14 -10.62
N SER A 89 -17.78 6.55 -9.82
CA SER A 89 -18.20 5.14 -9.88
C SER A 89 -17.04 4.14 -9.74
N ILE A 90 -15.95 4.53 -9.07
CA ILE A 90 -14.79 3.67 -8.84
C ILE A 90 -15.19 2.47 -7.99
N LYS A 91 -14.95 1.28 -8.54
CA LYS A 91 -15.30 0.02 -7.86
C LYS A 91 -14.19 -0.51 -6.97
N LYS A 92 -12.92 -0.19 -7.26
CA LYS A 92 -11.75 -0.72 -6.58
C LYS A 92 -10.62 0.30 -6.52
N ILE A 93 -9.97 0.41 -5.37
CA ILE A 93 -8.77 1.23 -5.16
C ILE A 93 -7.66 0.44 -4.44
N PHE A 94 -6.43 0.92 -4.58
CA PHE A 94 -5.28 0.44 -3.84
C PHE A 94 -4.64 1.54 -3.00
N ILE A 95 -4.40 1.25 -1.73
CA ILE A 95 -3.64 2.09 -0.82
C ILE A 95 -2.20 1.58 -0.83
N ILE A 96 -1.26 2.44 -1.22
CA ILE A 96 0.15 2.06 -1.44
C ILE A 96 1.11 2.72 -0.44
N GLY A 97 0.56 3.31 0.63
CA GLY A 97 1.30 3.84 1.77
C GLY A 97 1.37 5.37 1.82
N GLY A 98 2.13 5.98 2.71
CA GLY A 98 2.98 5.37 3.74
C GLY A 98 2.21 5.00 5.01
N ALA A 99 2.94 4.78 6.11
CA ALA A 99 2.40 4.30 7.38
C ALA A 99 1.13 5.03 7.86
N GLN A 100 1.10 6.37 7.82
CA GLN A 100 -0.08 7.14 8.22
C GLN A 100 -1.31 6.87 7.34
N ILE A 101 -1.10 6.73 6.03
CA ILE A 101 -2.21 6.42 5.11
C ILE A 101 -2.69 4.98 5.33
N TYR A 102 -1.78 4.03 5.55
CA TYR A 102 -2.18 2.67 5.91
C TYR A 102 -3.01 2.64 7.18
N ASP A 103 -2.63 3.40 8.22
CA ASP A 103 -3.34 3.45 9.50
C ASP A 103 -4.79 3.95 9.31
N ILE A 104 -4.95 5.07 8.61
CA ILE A 104 -6.25 5.66 8.27
C ILE A 104 -7.15 4.66 7.53
N PHE A 105 -6.60 3.98 6.51
CA PHE A 105 -7.39 3.13 5.63
C PHE A 105 -7.61 1.70 6.16
N PHE A 106 -6.84 1.25 7.16
CA PHE A 106 -6.92 -0.13 7.64
C PHE A 106 -8.34 -0.51 8.08
N GLN A 107 -9.04 0.40 8.78
CA GLN A 107 -10.41 0.15 9.25
C GLN A 107 -11.44 -0.05 8.12
N TYR A 108 -11.14 0.42 6.91
CA TYR A 108 -12.01 0.30 5.73
C TYR A 108 -11.56 -0.79 4.76
N ALA A 109 -10.38 -1.38 4.98
CA ALA A 109 -9.79 -2.36 4.07
C ALA A 109 -10.66 -3.61 3.95
N ASN A 110 -10.84 -4.08 2.71
CA ASN A 110 -11.46 -5.36 2.40
C ASN A 110 -10.40 -6.45 2.22
N LYS A 111 -9.25 -6.09 1.65
CA LYS A 111 -8.16 -7.02 1.32
C LYS A 111 -6.80 -6.42 1.63
N LEU A 112 -5.87 -7.28 2.03
CA LEU A 112 -4.48 -6.95 2.25
C LEU A 112 -3.60 -7.79 1.33
N HIS A 113 -2.67 -7.13 0.66
CA HIS A 113 -1.66 -7.72 -0.20
C HIS A 113 -0.29 -7.48 0.45
N ILE A 114 0.27 -8.51 1.08
CA ILE A 114 1.45 -8.38 1.93
C ILE A 114 2.58 -9.21 1.33
N THR A 115 3.67 -8.56 0.96
CA THR A 115 4.93 -9.25 0.64
C THR A 115 5.80 -9.30 1.89
N GLN A 116 5.93 -10.49 2.48
CA GLN A 116 6.80 -10.73 3.62
C GLN A 116 8.22 -11.02 3.14
N ILE A 117 9.17 -10.20 3.58
CA ILE A 117 10.59 -10.35 3.26
C ILE A 117 11.29 -11.06 4.40
N ASN A 118 11.79 -12.26 4.11
CA ASN A 118 12.40 -13.19 5.06
C ASN A 118 13.87 -12.82 5.34
N LYS A 119 14.15 -11.53 5.49
CA LYS A 119 15.48 -10.99 5.81
C LYS A 119 15.33 -9.87 6.82
N LYS A 120 16.18 -9.88 7.86
CA LYS A 120 16.29 -8.73 8.77
C LYS A 120 17.02 -7.60 8.05
N ILE A 121 16.40 -6.43 8.02
CA ILE A 121 16.96 -5.24 7.37
C ILE A 121 17.40 -4.24 8.46
N ASN A 122 18.64 -3.75 8.37
CA ASN A 122 19.18 -2.84 9.37
C ASN A 122 18.81 -1.37 9.10
N GLY A 123 18.47 -0.66 10.17
CA GLY A 123 18.15 0.78 10.12
C GLY A 123 16.77 1.08 9.54
N ILE A 124 15.80 0.18 9.68
CA ILE A 124 14.38 0.49 9.44
C ILE A 124 13.96 1.66 10.36
N ASP A 125 13.35 2.68 9.78
CA ASP A 125 12.81 3.84 10.51
C ASP A 125 11.29 3.99 10.36
N THR A 126 10.69 3.25 9.43
CA THR A 126 9.26 3.31 9.12
C THR A 126 8.67 1.91 9.22
N TRP A 127 7.62 1.78 10.02
CA TRP A 127 6.97 0.51 10.35
C TRP A 127 5.52 0.52 9.90
N PHE A 128 4.99 -0.65 9.56
CA PHE A 128 3.56 -0.79 9.34
C PHE A 128 2.81 -0.55 10.67
N PRO A 129 1.73 0.24 10.68
CA PRO A 129 1.10 0.68 11.92
C PRO A 129 0.33 -0.43 12.65
N ILE A 130 0.01 -1.54 11.96
CA ILE A 130 -0.83 -2.61 12.51
C ILE A 130 -0.01 -3.89 12.70
N SER A 131 -0.09 -4.48 13.90
CA SER A 131 0.60 -5.74 14.17
C SER A 131 0.01 -6.92 13.39
N MET A 132 0.84 -7.93 13.10
CA MET A 132 0.37 -9.18 12.47
C MET A 132 -0.68 -9.91 13.31
N SER A 133 -0.63 -9.79 14.64
CA SER A 133 -1.68 -10.35 15.52
C SER A 133 -3.03 -9.69 15.25
N LYS A 134 -3.07 -8.35 15.16
CA LYS A 134 -4.28 -7.60 14.83
C LYS A 134 -4.76 -7.88 13.41
N ILE A 135 -3.86 -8.03 12.43
CA ILE A 135 -4.21 -8.46 11.07
C ILE A 135 -4.89 -9.83 11.10
N LYS A 136 -4.29 -10.83 11.76
CA LYS A 136 -4.85 -12.19 11.87
C LYS A 136 -6.21 -12.24 12.60
N HIS A 137 -6.48 -11.27 13.47
CA HIS A 137 -7.77 -11.16 14.14
C HIS A 137 -8.90 -10.74 13.20
N TYR A 138 -8.63 -9.78 12.29
CA TYR A 138 -9.65 -9.24 11.38
C TYR A 138 -9.62 -9.81 9.97
N PHE A 139 -8.57 -10.52 9.57
CA PHE A 139 -8.36 -11.01 8.22
C PHE A 139 -7.91 -12.47 8.20
N LYS A 140 -8.43 -13.21 7.22
CA LYS A 140 -8.02 -14.59 6.92
C LYS A 140 -7.12 -14.61 5.70
N LYS A 141 -6.00 -15.34 5.78
CA LYS A 141 -5.11 -15.59 4.64
C LYS A 141 -5.82 -16.52 3.65
N GLU A 142 -5.89 -16.12 2.39
CA GLU A 142 -6.47 -16.93 1.30
C GLU A 142 -5.42 -17.48 0.33
N GLU A 143 -4.33 -16.74 0.14
CA GLU A 143 -3.34 -17.05 -0.87
C GLU A 143 -1.94 -16.81 -0.32
N GLU A 144 -1.00 -17.65 -0.75
CA GLU A 144 0.42 -17.53 -0.48
C GLU A 144 1.20 -17.94 -1.72
N ILE A 145 2.13 -17.11 -2.16
CA ILE A 145 2.98 -17.34 -3.33
C ILE A 145 4.41 -16.97 -2.96
N ASN A 146 5.34 -17.89 -3.15
CA ASN A 146 6.76 -17.57 -3.09
C ASN A 146 7.15 -16.80 -4.35
N LEU A 147 7.53 -15.54 -4.18
CA LEU A 147 8.03 -14.70 -5.27
C LEU A 147 9.50 -14.99 -5.55
N THR A 148 10.28 -15.12 -4.47
CA THR A 148 11.70 -15.49 -4.46
C THR A 148 11.99 -16.31 -3.20
N GLU A 149 13.23 -16.77 -3.02
CA GLU A 149 13.67 -17.45 -1.79
C GLU A 149 13.53 -16.58 -0.53
N ILE A 150 13.56 -15.25 -0.70
CA ILE A 150 13.53 -14.29 0.41
C ILE A 150 12.22 -13.48 0.49
N ALA A 151 11.26 -13.72 -0.41
CA ALA A 151 10.02 -12.96 -0.44
C ALA A 151 8.81 -13.83 -0.74
N THR A 152 7.83 -13.76 0.15
CA THR A 152 6.56 -14.49 0.04
C THR A 152 5.41 -13.48 0.01
N TYR A 153 4.66 -13.46 -1.08
CA TYR A 153 3.43 -12.71 -1.20
C TYR A 153 2.28 -13.47 -0.53
N THR A 154 1.41 -12.75 0.17
CA THR A 154 0.17 -13.27 0.74
C THR A 154 -0.99 -12.34 0.47
N LYS A 155 -2.16 -12.95 0.23
CA LYS A 155 -3.44 -12.25 0.12
C LYS A 155 -4.30 -12.57 1.33
N TRP A 156 -4.84 -11.55 1.96
CA TRP A 156 -5.74 -11.66 3.11
C TRP A 156 -7.06 -10.99 2.82
N VAL A 157 -8.16 -11.57 3.29
CA VAL A 157 -9.52 -11.06 3.12
C VAL A 157 -10.14 -10.84 4.49
N ARG A 158 -10.83 -9.71 4.66
CA ARG A 158 -11.47 -9.34 5.91
C ARG A 158 -12.51 -10.39 6.30
N ILE A 159 -12.52 -10.76 7.57
CA ILE A 159 -13.52 -11.63 8.18
C ILE A 159 -14.72 -10.74 8.54
N ASN A 160 -15.93 -11.20 8.20
CA ASN A 160 -17.18 -10.52 8.57
C ASN A 160 -17.51 -10.73 10.04
#